data_AF-A0A359D7D5-F1
#
_entry.id   AF-A0A359D7D5-F1
#
_cell.length_a   1.000
_cell.length_b   1.000
_cell.length_c   1.000
_cell.angle_alpha   90.00
_cell.angle_beta   90.00
_cell.angle_gamma   90.00
#
_symmetry.space_group_name_H-M   'P 1'
#
loop_
_entity.id
_entity.type
_entity.pdbx_description
1 polymer ?
#
loop_
_entity_poly.entity_id
_entity_poly.type
_entity_poly.pdbx_seq_one_letter_code
_entity_poly.pdbx_strand_id
1 'polypeptide(L)'
;MGEFELIRHYFAAASCAQPGEGVVLGIGDDCALLALPAGEQLAVSTDTLVAGVHFPESPDPFLLGQRALGVSVSDLAAMGATPIGFTLALTLPSAEPAWLQAFAQGLDQMARPCGVRLIGGDTTRGPLSLTLTVFGRVPQGQALTRGGAQVGDLLCVGGELGDGAGALPLVLGQRQ
;
A
#
# COMPACT_ATOMS: atom_id res chain seq x y z
N MET A 1 -18.87 9.33 18.36
CA MET A 1 -17.61 9.07 17.64
C MET A 1 -17.69 9.80 16.31
N GLY A 2 -16.87 10.84 16.13
CA GLY A 2 -16.80 11.51 14.83
C GLY A 2 -16.11 10.63 13.79
N GLU A 3 -16.25 10.96 12.50
CA GLU A 3 -15.58 10.25 11.39
C GLU A 3 -14.07 10.08 11.67
N PHE A 4 -13.38 11.17 12.03
CA PHE A 4 -11.95 11.16 12.39
C PHE A 4 -11.60 10.26 13.58
N GLU A 5 -12.48 10.11 14.58
CA GLU A 5 -12.23 9.19 15.69
C GLU A 5 -12.39 7.74 15.28
N LEU A 6 -13.38 7.44 14.41
CA LEU A 6 -13.61 6.10 13.85
C LEU A 6 -12.40 5.64 13.03
N ILE A 7 -11.86 6.55 12.22
CA ILE A 7 -10.68 6.31 11.37
C ILE A 7 -9.43 6.12 12.25
N ARG A 8 -9.18 6.99 13.24
CA ARG A 8 -8.07 6.79 14.18
C ARG A 8 -8.21 5.46 14.92
N HIS A 9 -9.42 5.07 15.32
CA HIS A 9 -9.65 3.80 16.02
C HIS A 9 -9.24 2.59 15.17
N TYR A 10 -9.64 2.52 13.89
CA TYR A 10 -9.29 1.37 13.06
C TYR A 10 -7.85 1.38 12.56
N PHE A 11 -7.32 2.54 12.17
CA PHE A 11 -6.01 2.63 11.53
C PHE A 11 -4.86 2.83 12.52
N ALA A 12 -5.04 3.59 13.60
CA ALA A 12 -3.98 3.78 14.60
C ALA A 12 -3.86 2.58 15.57
N ALA A 13 -4.92 1.79 15.75
CA ALA A 13 -4.86 0.56 16.53
C ALA A 13 -4.32 -0.65 15.74
N ALA A 14 -4.18 -0.53 14.41
CA ALA A 14 -3.63 -1.60 13.59
C ALA A 14 -2.18 -1.91 14.00
N SER A 15 -1.76 -3.17 13.91
CA SER A 15 -0.39 -3.55 14.27
C SER A 15 0.62 -2.91 13.33
N CYS A 16 0.24 -2.68 12.06
CA CYS A 16 1.02 -1.95 11.08
C CYS A 16 1.22 -0.47 11.41
N ALA A 17 0.51 0.13 12.37
CA ALA A 17 0.70 1.51 12.81
C ALA A 17 1.65 1.65 14.01
N GLN A 18 2.19 0.54 14.52
CA GLN A 18 3.13 0.55 15.63
C GLN A 18 4.51 1.10 15.21
N PRO A 19 5.26 1.74 16.14
CA PRO A 19 6.59 2.27 15.86
C PRO A 19 7.52 1.25 15.19
N GLY A 20 8.36 1.74 14.28
CA GLY A 20 9.25 0.91 13.49
C GLY A 20 10.56 1.60 13.15
N GLU A 21 11.51 0.80 12.68
CA GLU A 21 12.79 1.31 12.19
C GLU A 21 12.57 2.36 11.08
N GLY A 22 13.26 3.49 11.17
CA GLY A 22 13.14 4.59 10.22
C GLY A 22 11.93 5.51 10.43
N VAL A 23 10.98 5.18 11.31
CA VAL A 23 9.83 6.04 11.65
C VAL A 23 10.08 6.72 13.00
N VAL A 24 10.43 8.01 12.96
CA VAL A 24 10.68 8.84 14.17
C VAL A 24 9.36 9.33 14.77
N LEU A 25 8.42 9.73 13.90
CA LEU A 25 7.07 10.16 14.28
C LEU A 25 6.08 9.55 13.29
N GLY A 26 5.08 8.82 13.79
CA GLY A 26 4.03 8.19 13.00
C GLY A 26 2.68 8.87 13.17
N ILE A 27 1.59 8.10 13.08
CA ILE A 27 0.22 8.60 13.25
C ILE A 27 0.05 9.23 14.64
N GLY A 28 -0.46 10.45 14.70
CA GLY A 28 -0.68 11.13 15.98
C GLY A 28 -0.61 12.65 15.91
N ASP A 29 0.15 13.15 14.94
CA ASP A 29 0.53 14.55 14.77
C ASP A 29 0.27 15.03 13.31
N ASP A 30 0.65 16.26 12.98
CA ASP A 30 0.38 16.89 11.68
C ASP A 30 1.13 16.24 10.51
N CYS A 31 2.25 15.54 10.79
CA CYS A 31 3.01 14.83 9.77
C CYS A 31 3.84 13.68 10.37
N ALA A 32 4.22 12.74 9.51
CA ALA A 32 5.19 11.71 9.85
C ALA A 32 6.62 12.23 9.67
N LEU A 33 7.54 11.80 10.55
CA LEU A 33 8.97 12.08 10.42
C LEU A 33 9.72 10.76 10.18
N LEU A 34 10.49 10.72 9.09
CA LEU A 34 11.29 9.56 8.70
C LEU A 34 12.78 9.86 8.84
N ALA A 35 13.52 8.92 9.42
CA ALA A 35 14.98 8.97 9.49
C ALA A 35 15.58 7.99 8.49
N LEU A 36 16.56 8.47 7.71
CA LEU A 36 17.33 7.64 6.79
C LEU A 36 18.75 7.43 7.33
N PRO A 37 19.30 6.21 7.24
CA PRO A 37 20.71 5.97 7.49
C PRO A 37 21.60 6.83 6.57
N ALA A 38 22.78 7.20 7.05
CA ALA A 38 23.76 7.91 6.23
C ALA A 38 24.17 7.04 5.03
N GLY A 39 24.21 7.64 3.83
CA GLY A 39 24.55 6.93 2.59
C GLY A 39 23.36 6.22 1.93
N GLU A 40 22.15 6.34 2.47
CA GLU A 40 20.91 5.89 1.82
C GLU A 40 20.10 7.07 1.27
N GLN A 41 19.25 6.77 0.29
CA GLN A 41 18.32 7.70 -0.33
C GLN A 41 16.88 7.22 -0.16
N LEU A 42 15.93 8.15 -0.16
CA LEU A 42 14.50 7.86 -0.08
C LEU A 42 13.99 7.38 -1.44
N ALA A 43 13.32 6.24 -1.46
CA ALA A 43 12.48 5.80 -2.57
C ALA A 43 11.02 6.11 -2.23
N VAL A 44 10.29 6.69 -3.18
CA VAL A 44 8.88 7.05 -3.01
C VAL A 44 8.11 6.56 -4.22
N SER A 45 6.98 5.89 -4.00
CA SER A 45 5.99 5.62 -5.05
C SER A 45 4.58 5.94 -4.55
N THR A 46 3.70 6.27 -5.48
CA THR A 46 2.30 6.58 -5.21
C THR A 46 1.42 5.90 -6.25
N ASP A 47 0.42 5.15 -5.79
CA ASP A 47 -0.63 4.60 -6.64
C ASP A 47 -2.00 5.03 -6.17
N THR A 48 -2.92 5.16 -7.14
CA THR A 48 -4.33 5.37 -6.89
C THR A 48 -5.15 4.22 -7.47
N LEU A 49 -6.02 3.65 -6.64
CA LEU A 49 -6.98 2.62 -7.01
C LEU A 49 -8.39 3.21 -6.95
N VAL A 50 -9.16 2.97 -8.01
CA VAL A 50 -10.51 3.54 -8.20
C VAL A 50 -11.49 2.42 -8.44
N ALA A 51 -12.63 2.45 -7.74
CA ALA A 51 -13.70 1.47 -7.91
C ALA A 51 -14.22 1.47 -9.35
N GLY A 52 -14.47 0.29 -9.91
CA GLY A 52 -14.88 0.11 -11.31
C GLY A 52 -13.75 0.25 -12.34
N VAL A 53 -12.57 0.70 -11.94
CA VAL A 53 -11.39 0.84 -12.83
C VAL A 53 -10.31 -0.17 -12.46
N HIS A 54 -9.89 -0.17 -11.20
CA HIS A 54 -8.76 -0.99 -10.73
C HIS A 54 -9.21 -2.23 -9.93
N PHE A 55 -10.46 -2.21 -9.45
CA PHE A 55 -11.13 -3.27 -8.71
C PHE A 55 -12.65 -3.16 -8.92
N PRO A 56 -13.44 -4.21 -8.67
CA PRO A 56 -14.90 -4.19 -8.85
C PRO A 56 -15.58 -3.09 -8.02
N GLU A 57 -16.77 -2.63 -8.43
CA GLU A 57 -17.49 -1.59 -7.67
C GLU A 57 -17.88 -2.01 -6.24
N SER A 58 -18.09 -3.31 -6.03
CA SER A 58 -18.39 -3.91 -4.72
C SER A 58 -17.31 -4.94 -4.35
N PRO A 59 -16.10 -4.49 -3.95
CA PRO A 59 -15.01 -5.39 -3.60
C PRO A 59 -15.20 -5.98 -2.20
N ASP A 60 -14.57 -7.13 -1.95
CA ASP A 60 -14.27 -7.57 -0.60
C ASP A 60 -13.28 -6.57 0.05
N PRO A 61 -13.62 -5.89 1.16
CA PRO A 61 -12.76 -4.88 1.76
C PRO A 61 -11.43 -5.43 2.26
N PHE A 62 -11.41 -6.66 2.79
CA PHE A 62 -10.20 -7.31 3.28
C PHE A 62 -9.23 -7.62 2.14
N LEU A 63 -9.74 -8.17 1.04
CA LEU A 63 -8.92 -8.40 -0.16
C LEU A 63 -8.48 -7.09 -0.81
N LEU A 64 -9.32 -6.05 -0.76
CA LEU A 64 -8.97 -4.72 -1.26
C LEU A 64 -7.83 -4.10 -0.46
N GLY A 65 -7.84 -4.20 0.87
CA GLY A 65 -6.75 -3.73 1.73
C GLY A 65 -5.43 -4.43 1.39
N GLN A 66 -5.44 -5.75 1.22
CA GLN A 66 -4.26 -6.50 0.83
C GLN A 66 -3.74 -6.07 -0.55
N ARG A 67 -4.63 -6.04 -1.55
CA ARG A 67 -4.28 -5.65 -2.92
C ARG A 67 -3.71 -4.24 -2.95
N ALA A 68 -4.35 -3.30 -2.28
CA ALA A 68 -3.97 -1.89 -2.31
C ALA A 68 -2.55 -1.66 -1.80
N LEU A 69 -2.18 -2.29 -0.69
CA LEU A 69 -0.81 -2.19 -0.19
C LEU A 69 0.17 -3.02 -1.03
N GLY A 70 -0.23 -4.21 -1.48
CA GLY A 70 0.64 -5.10 -2.24
C GLY A 70 1.10 -4.48 -3.58
N VAL A 71 0.19 -3.82 -4.31
CA VAL A 71 0.56 -3.16 -5.57
C VAL A 71 1.56 -2.02 -5.33
N SER A 72 1.33 -1.19 -4.32
CA SER A 72 2.23 -0.04 -4.07
C SER A 72 3.58 -0.46 -3.51
N VAL A 73 3.63 -1.45 -2.63
CA VAL A 73 4.93 -1.97 -2.14
C VAL A 73 5.71 -2.68 -3.25
N SER A 74 5.03 -3.23 -4.27
CA SER A 74 5.70 -3.86 -5.41
C SER A 74 6.64 -2.90 -6.15
N ASP A 75 6.35 -1.60 -6.18
CA ASP A 75 7.24 -0.60 -6.79
C ASP A 75 8.55 -0.44 -6.01
N LEU A 76 8.49 -0.50 -4.67
CA LEU A 76 9.72 -0.49 -3.86
C LEU A 76 10.56 -1.74 -4.13
N ALA A 77 9.91 -2.90 -4.22
CA ALA A 77 10.59 -4.15 -4.55
C ALA A 77 11.25 -4.10 -5.93
N ALA A 78 10.57 -3.53 -6.93
CA ALA A 78 11.12 -3.35 -8.28
C ALA A 78 12.36 -2.45 -8.33
N MET A 79 12.47 -1.50 -7.39
CA MET A 79 13.63 -0.61 -7.24
C MET A 79 14.72 -1.16 -6.30
N GLY A 80 14.51 -2.34 -5.71
CA GLY A 80 15.41 -2.91 -4.69
C GLY A 80 15.43 -2.13 -3.38
N ALA A 81 14.37 -1.37 -3.08
CA ALA A 81 14.26 -0.55 -1.90
C ALA A 81 13.68 -1.35 -0.72
N THR A 82 14.26 -1.17 0.47
CA THR A 82 13.72 -1.69 1.73
C THR A 82 12.56 -0.82 2.18
N PRO A 83 11.34 -1.36 2.38
CA PRO A 83 10.20 -0.56 2.85
C PRO A 83 10.44 0.05 4.24
N ILE A 84 9.91 1.25 4.47
CA ILE A 84 9.90 1.95 5.77
C ILE A 84 8.46 2.11 6.24
N GLY A 85 7.63 2.77 5.44
CA GLY A 85 6.28 3.16 5.81
C GLY A 85 5.44 3.53 4.61
N PHE A 86 4.16 3.77 4.84
CA PHE A 86 3.21 4.22 3.83
C PHE A 86 2.15 5.14 4.43
N THR A 87 1.63 6.04 3.61
CA THR A 87 0.41 6.81 3.92
C THR A 87 -0.77 6.30 3.12
N LEU A 88 -1.97 6.50 3.66
CA LEU A 88 -3.23 6.14 3.00
C LEU A 88 -4.15 7.36 2.94
N ALA A 89 -4.47 7.82 1.73
CA ALA A 89 -5.57 8.73 1.48
C ALA A 89 -6.80 7.92 1.01
N LEU A 90 -7.80 7.81 1.87
CA LEU A 90 -8.98 6.98 1.66
C LEU A 90 -10.22 7.84 1.41
N THR A 91 -10.85 7.69 0.25
CA THR A 91 -12.14 8.33 -0.06
C THR A 91 -13.23 7.27 -0.06
N LEU A 92 -14.27 7.45 0.76
CA LEU A 92 -15.39 6.51 0.89
C LEU A 92 -16.74 7.22 0.77
N PRO A 93 -17.79 6.57 0.22
CA PRO A 93 -19.12 7.16 0.18
C PRO A 93 -19.76 7.22 1.58
N SER A 94 -19.48 6.20 2.41
CA SER A 94 -19.91 6.05 3.79
C SER A 94 -18.81 5.41 4.64
N ALA A 95 -18.67 5.86 5.90
CA ALA A 95 -17.71 5.32 6.86
C ALA A 95 -18.35 4.17 7.66
N GLU A 96 -18.61 3.05 6.98
CA GLU A 96 -19.25 1.88 7.61
C GLU A 96 -18.25 1.09 8.48
N PRO A 97 -18.52 0.87 9.78
CA PRO A 97 -17.55 0.26 10.70
C PRO A 97 -17.07 -1.14 10.28
N ALA A 98 -17.98 -1.99 9.80
CA ALA A 98 -17.62 -3.35 9.35
C ALA A 98 -16.70 -3.32 8.12
N TRP A 99 -16.94 -2.38 7.19
CA TRP A 99 -16.10 -2.19 6.01
C TRP A 99 -14.70 -1.73 6.41
N LEU A 100 -14.61 -0.70 7.27
CA LEU A 100 -13.35 -0.15 7.76
C LEU A 100 -12.54 -1.20 8.53
N GLN A 101 -13.21 -2.00 9.36
CA GLN A 101 -12.56 -3.07 10.11
C GLN A 101 -11.94 -4.13 9.18
N ALA A 102 -12.71 -4.64 8.22
CA ALA A 102 -12.23 -5.65 7.28
C ALA A 102 -11.10 -5.10 6.40
N PHE A 103 -11.23 -3.87 5.92
CA PHE A 103 -10.20 -3.20 5.14
C PHE A 103 -8.90 -2.99 5.93
N ALA A 104 -8.98 -2.50 7.17
CA ALA A 104 -7.82 -2.33 8.05
C ALA A 104 -7.14 -3.67 8.37
N GLN A 105 -7.90 -4.75 8.57
CA GLN A 105 -7.35 -6.10 8.73
C GLN A 105 -6.61 -6.58 7.49
N GLY A 106 -7.13 -6.30 6.30
CA GLY A 106 -6.48 -6.62 5.03
C GLY A 106 -5.14 -5.90 4.86
N LEU A 107 -5.11 -4.60 5.20
CA LEU A 107 -3.87 -3.83 5.21
C LEU A 107 -2.85 -4.42 6.19
N ASP A 108 -3.27 -4.72 7.42
CA ASP A 108 -2.38 -5.29 8.44
C ASP A 108 -1.80 -6.65 8.00
N GLN A 109 -2.64 -7.49 7.38
CA GLN A 109 -2.24 -8.80 6.86
C GLN A 109 -1.16 -8.70 5.77
N MET A 110 -1.24 -7.68 4.90
CA MET A 110 -0.24 -7.44 3.85
C MET A 110 0.99 -6.70 4.37
N ALA A 111 0.82 -5.78 5.32
CA ALA A 111 1.89 -4.96 5.86
C ALA A 111 2.99 -5.80 6.56
N ARG A 112 2.57 -6.84 7.29
CA ARG A 112 3.46 -7.74 8.04
C ARG A 112 4.56 -8.40 7.18
N PRO A 113 4.25 -9.18 6.12
CA PRO A 113 5.28 -9.78 5.28
C PRO A 113 6.08 -8.75 4.49
N CYS A 114 5.49 -7.57 4.19
CA CYS A 114 6.17 -6.49 3.50
C CYS A 114 7.13 -5.69 4.38
N GLY A 115 7.06 -5.85 5.72
CA GLY A 115 7.85 -5.05 6.66
C GLY A 115 7.53 -3.55 6.62
N VAL A 116 6.34 -3.16 6.17
CA VAL A 116 5.95 -1.75 5.99
C VAL A 116 4.89 -1.34 7.00
N ARG A 117 4.79 -0.04 7.29
CA ARG A 117 3.97 0.51 8.37
C ARG A 117 3.09 1.66 7.93
N LEU A 118 1.87 1.74 8.44
CA LEU A 118 1.01 2.91 8.21
C LEU A 118 1.51 4.04 9.10
N ILE A 119 2.01 5.12 8.49
CA ILE A 119 2.63 6.24 9.20
C ILE A 119 1.78 7.52 9.18
N GLY A 120 0.74 7.56 8.36
CA GLY A 120 -0.12 8.72 8.22
C GLY A 120 -1.18 8.50 7.15
N GLY A 121 -2.00 9.52 6.91
CA GLY A 121 -3.06 9.40 5.93
C GLY A 121 -4.10 10.48 6.07
N ASP A 122 -5.08 10.41 5.19
CA ASP A 122 -6.28 11.22 5.23
C ASP A 122 -7.48 10.33 4.93
N THR A 123 -8.65 10.71 5.42
CA THR A 123 -9.87 10.03 5.02
C THR A 123 -10.97 11.05 4.82
N THR A 124 -11.65 10.94 3.69
CA THR A 124 -12.65 11.91 3.25
C THR A 124 -13.83 11.21 2.60
N ARG A 125 -14.93 11.96 2.43
CA ARG A 125 -16.16 11.45 1.84
C ARG A 125 -16.22 11.68 0.34
N GLY A 126 -16.51 10.65 -0.44
CA GLY A 126 -16.66 10.73 -1.90
C GLY A 126 -16.74 9.36 -2.58
N PRO A 127 -16.63 9.29 -3.92
CA PRO A 127 -16.56 8.01 -4.63
C PRO A 127 -15.38 7.14 -4.14
N LEU A 128 -15.61 5.84 -3.99
CA LEU A 128 -14.64 4.91 -3.44
C LEU A 128 -13.33 4.93 -4.24
N SER A 129 -12.28 5.46 -3.60
CA SER A 129 -10.93 5.51 -4.14
C SER A 129 -9.90 5.52 -3.02
N LEU A 130 -8.73 4.97 -3.31
CA LEU A 130 -7.64 4.78 -2.37
C LEU A 130 -6.37 5.30 -3.04
N THR A 131 -5.63 6.17 -2.38
CA THR A 131 -4.28 6.56 -2.81
C THR A 131 -3.29 6.21 -1.73
N LEU A 132 -2.30 5.38 -2.07
CA LEU A 132 -1.25 4.98 -1.14
C LEU A 132 0.04 5.62 -1.61
N THR A 133 0.80 6.18 -0.68
CA THR A 133 2.19 6.57 -0.93
C THR A 133 3.09 5.71 -0.07
N VAL A 134 4.00 4.98 -0.68
CA VAL A 134 4.96 4.12 0.01
C VAL A 134 6.34 4.77 0.03
N PHE A 135 7.05 4.57 1.14
CA PHE A 135 8.36 5.10 1.40
C PHE A 135 9.30 3.93 1.68
N GLY A 136 10.38 3.86 0.93
CA GLY A 136 11.46 2.92 1.14
C GLY A 136 12.81 3.61 1.18
N ARG A 137 13.85 2.84 1.49
CA ARG A 137 15.24 3.29 1.49
C ARG A 137 16.09 2.37 0.66
N VAL A 138 17.07 2.95 -0.01
CA VAL A 138 18.03 2.21 -0.84
C VAL A 138 19.41 2.85 -0.70
N PRO A 139 20.51 2.08 -0.67
CA PRO A 139 21.84 2.66 -0.70
C PRO A 139 22.04 3.54 -1.93
N GLN A 140 22.76 4.65 -1.78
CA GLN A 140 23.02 5.58 -2.87
C GLN A 140 23.70 4.84 -4.05
N GLY A 141 23.13 5.02 -5.25
CA GLY A 141 23.65 4.39 -6.47
C GLY A 141 23.31 2.91 -6.65
N GLN A 142 22.54 2.29 -5.75
CA GLN A 142 22.16 0.86 -5.83
C GLN A 142 20.70 0.63 -6.20
N ALA A 143 19.94 1.69 -6.52
CA ALA A 143 18.57 1.54 -6.98
C ALA A 143 18.53 0.76 -8.30
N LEU A 144 17.72 -0.29 -8.34
CA LEU A 144 17.42 -0.99 -9.59
C LEU A 144 16.52 -0.08 -10.42
N THR A 145 16.89 0.17 -11.68
CA THR A 145 16.08 1.01 -12.56
C THR A 145 15.71 0.23 -13.81
N ARG A 146 14.75 0.76 -14.58
CA ARG A 146 14.39 0.17 -15.88
C ARG A 146 15.50 0.33 -16.93
N GLY A 147 16.50 1.18 -16.67
CA GLY A 147 17.68 1.32 -17.51
C GLY A 147 18.83 0.42 -17.06
N GLY A 148 19.75 0.13 -17.98
CA GLY A 148 20.99 -0.61 -17.67
C GLY A 148 21.05 -2.04 -18.18
N ALA A 149 19.97 -2.57 -18.76
CA ALA A 149 19.98 -3.87 -19.44
C ALA A 149 20.95 -3.86 -20.64
N GLN A 150 21.69 -4.95 -20.82
CA GLN A 150 22.71 -5.12 -21.85
C GLN A 150 22.41 -6.35 -22.72
N VAL A 151 22.99 -6.36 -23.92
CA VAL A 151 22.95 -7.54 -24.78
C VAL A 151 23.67 -8.70 -24.08
N GLY A 152 22.97 -9.82 -23.93
CA GLY A 152 23.46 -11.00 -23.23
C GLY A 152 22.86 -11.18 -21.84
N ASP A 153 22.13 -10.19 -21.30
CA ASP A 153 21.39 -10.34 -20.05
C ASP A 153 20.27 -11.37 -20.18
N LEU A 154 20.01 -12.09 -19.09
CA LEU A 154 18.86 -12.97 -18.96
C LEU A 154 17.61 -12.17 -18.62
N LEU A 155 16.49 -12.54 -19.25
CA LEU A 155 15.16 -12.10 -18.85
C LEU A 155 14.56 -13.11 -17.87
N CYS A 156 14.40 -12.67 -16.63
CA CYS A 156 13.86 -13.48 -15.55
C CYS A 156 12.51 -12.92 -15.09
N VAL A 157 11.63 -13.80 -14.63
CA VAL A 157 10.36 -13.43 -13.99
C VAL A 157 10.23 -14.17 -12.66
N GLY A 158 9.69 -13.48 -11.65
CA GLY A 158 9.34 -14.10 -10.38
C GLY A 158 7.92 -14.65 -10.42
N GLY A 159 7.73 -15.90 -9.96
CA GLY A 159 6.40 -16.51 -9.83
C GLY A 159 5.73 -16.85 -11.15
N GLU A 160 4.42 -17.16 -11.06
CA GLU A 160 3.56 -17.48 -12.19
C GLU A 160 2.96 -16.21 -12.80
N LEU A 161 2.73 -16.24 -14.12
CA LEU A 161 2.15 -15.11 -14.86
C LEU A 161 0.76 -15.46 -15.36
N GLY A 162 -0.16 -14.50 -15.27
CA GLY A 162 -1.48 -14.57 -15.91
C GLY A 162 -2.65 -14.79 -14.97
N ASP A 163 -2.44 -15.20 -13.71
CA ASP A 163 -3.53 -15.53 -12.78
C ASP A 163 -4.49 -14.36 -12.54
N GLY A 164 -3.97 -13.15 -12.34
CA GLY A 164 -4.79 -11.96 -12.15
C GLY A 164 -5.70 -11.67 -13.35
N ALA A 165 -5.20 -11.90 -14.58
CA ALA A 165 -5.98 -11.74 -15.81
C ALA A 165 -6.97 -12.90 -16.00
N GLY A 166 -6.56 -14.13 -15.67
CA GLY A 166 -7.40 -15.33 -15.75
C GLY A 166 -8.57 -15.30 -14.77
N ALA A 167 -8.37 -14.76 -13.57
CA ALA A 167 -9.41 -14.64 -12.54
C ALA A 167 -10.39 -13.49 -12.78
N LEU A 168 -9.98 -12.44 -13.52
CA LEU A 168 -10.79 -11.23 -13.68
C LEU A 168 -12.21 -11.50 -14.21
N PRO A 169 -12.43 -12.32 -15.26
CA PRO A 169 -13.78 -12.65 -15.72
C PRO A 169 -14.64 -13.35 -14.67
N LEU A 170 -14.04 -14.14 -13.77
CA LEU A 170 -14.75 -14.80 -12.67
C LEU A 170 -15.17 -13.78 -11.60
N VAL A 171 -14.23 -12.90 -11.22
CA VAL A 171 -14.47 -11.81 -10.25
C VAL A 171 -15.54 -10.84 -10.74
N LEU A 172 -15.58 -10.57 -12.04
CA LEU A 172 -16.59 -9.70 -12.67
C LEU A 172 -17.92 -10.43 -12.99
N GLY A 173 -18.03 -11.73 -12.69
CA GLY A 173 -19.24 -12.51 -13.02
C GLY A 173 -19.49 -12.69 -14.52
N GLN A 174 -18.46 -12.53 -15.35
CA GLN A 174 -18.51 -12.69 -16.81
C GLN A 174 -18.30 -14.14 -17.25
N ARG A 175 -17.85 -15.02 -16.33
CA ARG A 175 -17.61 -16.44 -16.56
C ARG A 175 -17.93 -17.23 -15.28
N GLN A 176 -18.43 -18.45 -15.41
CA GLN A 176 -18.68 -19.39 -14.30
C GLN A 176 -17.56 -20.42 -14.18
#